data_AF-A0A9D9H4S3-F1
#
_entry.id   AF-A0A9D9H4S3-F1
#
_cell.length_a   1.000
_cell.length_b   1.000
_cell.length_c   1.000
_cell.angle_alpha   90.00
_cell.angle_beta   90.00
_cell.angle_gamma   90.00
#
_symmetry.space_group_name_H-M   'P 1'
#
loop_
_entity.id
_entity.type
_entity.pdbx_description
1 polymer ?
#
loop_
_entity_poly.entity_id
_entity_poly.type
_entity_poly.pdbx_seq_one_letter_code
_entity_poly.pdbx_strand_id
1 'polypeptide(L)'
;DREISSVEEIRKTQRKERSKSGIFSFALTGYTNAGKSTILNALTDARVLAEDKLFATLDTTTRSLSLPNGQKVLLSDTVGFIADLPEVLIKAFSSTLEEALSANAIIIVADASHPDAYGCLRKTKETLAELGAIDKVKILVINKTDDIYDEIAYASLLREPYKIVETSMKEGKGIEKLLSAMADVTDEEYTTLTVSAPSSSDIISSLSKDGTIRNIVYSEESVRVTVRIRKELARKYKELK
;
A
#
# COMPACT_ATOMS: atom_id res chain seq x y z
N ASP A 1 8.04 29.29 8.34
CA ASP A 1 7.24 28.80 9.48
C ASP A 1 5.73 28.76 9.22
N ARG A 2 5.04 29.86 8.87
CA ARG A 2 3.57 29.83 8.62
C ARG A 2 3.13 29.06 7.37
N GLU A 3 3.97 28.93 6.35
CA GLU A 3 3.65 28.16 5.13
C GLU A 3 3.85 26.65 5.31
N ILE A 4 4.66 26.22 6.28
CA ILE A 4 4.92 24.80 6.55
C ILE A 4 3.74 24.20 7.34
N SER A 5 3.18 24.96 8.29
CA SER A 5 2.02 24.51 9.06
C SER A 5 0.76 24.30 8.22
N SER A 6 0.55 25.12 7.17
CA SER A 6 -0.62 24.98 6.30
C SER A 6 -0.52 23.74 5.40
N VAL A 7 0.67 23.41 4.89
CA VAL A 7 0.91 22.19 4.11
C VAL A 7 0.71 20.94 4.97
N GLU A 8 1.16 20.95 6.23
CA GLU A 8 0.94 19.84 7.17
C GLU A 8 -0.56 19.63 7.49
N GLU A 9 -1.33 20.70 7.66
CA GLU A 9 -2.78 20.62 7.90
C GLU A 9 -3.55 20.07 6.70
N ILE A 10 -3.19 20.50 5.47
CA ILE A 10 -3.77 19.95 4.24
C ILE A 10 -3.47 18.44 4.14
N ARG A 11 -2.23 18.04 4.40
CA ARG A 11 -1.82 16.63 4.39
C ARG A 11 -2.54 15.80 5.45
N LYS A 12 -2.72 16.33 6.67
CA LYS A 12 -3.50 15.66 7.72
C LYS A 12 -4.97 15.50 7.32
N THR A 13 -5.54 16.50 6.65
CA THR A 13 -6.94 16.47 6.19
C THR A 13 -7.14 15.43 5.09
N GLN A 14 -6.30 15.44 4.06
CA GLN A 14 -6.33 14.43 3.00
C GLN A 14 -6.11 13.01 3.56
N ARG A 15 -5.22 12.84 4.54
CA ARG A 15 -5.02 11.56 5.24
C ARG A 15 -6.26 11.11 5.99
N LYS A 16 -6.92 12.03 6.70
CA LYS A 16 -8.17 11.73 7.42
C LYS A 16 -9.28 11.33 6.46
N GLU A 17 -9.37 11.95 5.28
CA GLU A 17 -10.30 11.56 4.22
C GLU A 17 -9.98 10.19 3.61
N ARG A 18 -8.69 9.88 3.36
CA ARG A 18 -8.24 8.56 2.88
C ARG A 18 -8.53 7.46 3.89
N SER A 19 -8.19 7.68 5.16
CA SER A 19 -8.51 6.76 6.26
C SER A 19 -10.02 6.51 6.38
N LYS A 20 -10.83 7.57 6.20
CA LYS A 20 -12.30 7.51 6.18
C LYS A 20 -12.87 6.79 4.95
N SER A 21 -12.18 6.79 3.81
CA SER A 21 -12.67 6.17 2.56
C SER A 21 -12.74 4.64 2.62
N GLY A 22 -12.06 4.01 3.58
CA GLY A 22 -12.06 2.55 3.73
C GLY A 22 -11.21 1.80 2.69
N ILE A 23 -10.61 2.50 1.73
CA ILE A 23 -9.82 1.91 0.64
C ILE A 23 -8.47 1.41 1.18
N PHE A 24 -8.07 0.21 0.78
CA PHE A 24 -6.78 -0.36 1.16
C PHE A 24 -5.62 0.38 0.46
N SER A 25 -4.59 0.75 1.20
CA SER A 25 -3.44 1.52 0.68
C SER A 25 -2.11 0.79 0.84
N PHE A 26 -1.29 0.88 -0.19
CA PHE A 26 0.09 0.43 -0.24
C PHE A 26 1.05 1.62 -0.30
N ALA A 27 2.22 1.49 0.32
CA ALA A 27 3.35 2.41 0.15
C ALA A 27 4.54 1.69 -0.51
N LEU A 28 5.07 2.26 -1.59
CA LEU A 28 6.32 1.82 -2.20
C LEU A 28 7.49 2.46 -1.48
N THR A 29 8.40 1.64 -0.98
CA THR A 29 9.58 2.09 -0.28
C THR A 29 10.82 1.33 -0.73
N GLY A 30 12.00 1.77 -0.30
CA GLY A 30 13.27 1.20 -0.76
C GLY A 30 14.28 2.26 -1.13
N TYR A 31 15.51 1.82 -1.38
CA TYR A 31 16.63 2.71 -1.62
C TYR A 31 16.46 3.58 -2.86
N THR A 32 17.21 4.68 -2.94
CA THR A 32 17.28 5.50 -4.14
C THR A 32 17.73 4.68 -5.35
N ASN A 33 17.21 5.04 -6.52
CA ASN A 33 17.46 4.34 -7.79
C ASN A 33 17.01 2.86 -7.87
N ALA A 34 16.32 2.33 -6.86
CA ALA A 34 15.77 0.96 -6.90
C ALA A 34 14.62 0.78 -7.93
N GLY A 35 14.15 1.86 -8.57
CA GLY A 35 13.12 1.82 -9.61
C GLY A 35 11.68 1.92 -9.11
N LYS A 36 11.45 2.44 -7.89
CA LYS A 36 10.10 2.67 -7.33
C LYS A 36 9.17 3.45 -8.26
N SER A 37 9.60 4.61 -8.75
CA SER A 37 8.78 5.44 -9.63
C SER A 37 8.54 4.77 -11.00
N THR A 38 9.50 3.98 -11.50
CA THR A 38 9.33 3.16 -12.70
C THR A 38 8.24 2.09 -12.49
N ILE A 39 8.27 1.41 -11.35
CA ILE A 39 7.25 0.42 -10.98
C ILE A 39 5.89 1.09 -10.78
N LEU A 40 5.84 2.24 -10.11
CA LEU A 40 4.62 3.03 -9.93
C LEU A 40 3.97 3.32 -11.29
N ASN A 41 4.74 3.88 -12.22
CA ASN A 41 4.26 4.22 -13.56
C ASN A 41 3.81 2.98 -14.32
N ALA A 42 4.60 1.90 -14.29
CA ALA A 42 4.24 0.65 -14.96
C ALA A 42 2.95 0.03 -14.41
N LEU A 43 2.72 0.11 -13.09
CA LEU A 43 1.47 -0.35 -12.47
C LEU A 43 0.27 0.52 -12.85
N THR A 44 0.48 1.82 -13.07
CA THR A 44 -0.60 2.78 -13.31
C THR A 44 -0.97 2.86 -14.80
N ASP A 45 0.01 2.81 -15.68
CA ASP A 45 -0.17 2.79 -17.13
C ASP A 45 -0.84 1.50 -17.60
N ALA A 46 -0.63 0.39 -16.88
CA ALA A 46 -1.25 -0.88 -17.19
C ALA A 46 -2.77 -0.91 -16.92
N ARG A 47 -3.35 -0.02 -16.08
CA ARG A 47 -4.74 -0.20 -15.60
C ARG A 47 -5.63 1.01 -15.28
N VAL A 48 -5.22 2.29 -15.25
CA VAL A 48 -6.17 3.40 -14.94
C VAL A 48 -5.94 4.71 -15.71
N LEU A 49 -7.04 5.26 -16.25
CA LEU A 49 -7.20 6.62 -16.78
C LEU A 49 -6.70 7.68 -15.80
N ALA A 50 -5.77 8.50 -16.27
CA ALA A 50 -5.19 9.62 -15.55
C ALA A 50 -6.26 10.67 -15.18
N GLU A 51 -6.24 11.13 -13.92
CA GLU A 51 -6.52 12.52 -13.63
C GLU A 51 -5.17 13.20 -13.42
N ASP A 52 -4.76 13.98 -14.42
CA ASP A 52 -3.53 14.75 -14.44
C ASP A 52 -3.58 15.87 -13.40
N LYS A 53 -2.59 15.89 -12.51
CA LYS A 53 -2.09 17.14 -11.93
C LYS A 53 -0.58 17.16 -11.97
N LEU A 54 -0.06 18.23 -12.58
CA LEU A 54 1.36 18.57 -12.71
C LEU A 54 2.03 18.68 -11.33
N PHE A 55 3.37 18.55 -11.33
CA PHE A 55 4.35 18.56 -10.23
C PHE A 55 4.79 17.18 -9.73
N ALA A 56 5.69 16.58 -10.52
CA ALA A 56 6.48 15.40 -10.17
C ALA A 56 7.61 15.78 -9.19
N THR A 57 7.78 14.97 -8.15
CA THR A 57 8.93 14.93 -7.21
C THR A 57 9.09 16.06 -6.19
N LEU A 58 8.21 16.06 -5.18
CA LEU A 58 8.45 16.47 -3.78
C LEU A 58 7.20 16.21 -2.91
N ASP A 59 6.04 16.05 -3.56
CA ASP A 59 4.80 15.57 -2.97
C ASP A 59 4.59 14.07 -3.26
N THR A 60 4.15 13.34 -2.24
CA THR A 60 3.83 11.91 -2.34
C THR A 60 2.77 11.69 -3.42
N THR A 61 3.15 11.01 -4.51
CA THR A 61 2.21 10.72 -5.59
C THR A 61 1.40 9.49 -5.21
N THR A 62 0.16 9.68 -4.80
CA THR A 62 -0.80 8.60 -4.54
C THR A 62 -1.66 8.38 -5.78
N ARG A 63 -1.64 7.16 -6.31
CA ARG A 63 -2.46 6.75 -7.47
C ARG A 63 -3.42 5.66 -7.06
N SER A 64 -4.59 5.63 -7.71
CA SER A 64 -5.53 4.53 -7.51
C SER A 64 -5.33 3.46 -8.56
N LEU A 65 -5.42 2.19 -8.14
CA LEU A 65 -5.23 1.02 -8.97
C LEU A 65 -6.40 0.05 -8.84
N SER A 66 -6.72 -0.64 -9.92
CA SER A 66 -7.65 -1.77 -9.92
C SER A 66 -6.87 -3.10 -9.98
N LEU A 67 -6.97 -3.88 -8.91
CA LEU A 67 -6.33 -5.18 -8.80
C LEU A 67 -7.06 -6.25 -9.65
N PRO A 68 -6.40 -7.37 -10.02
CA PRO A 68 -7.00 -8.43 -10.83
C PRO A 68 -8.30 -9.02 -10.26
N ASN A 69 -8.45 -8.97 -8.93
CA ASN A 69 -9.65 -9.43 -8.23
C ASN A 69 -10.78 -8.37 -8.16
N GLY A 70 -10.64 -7.27 -8.90
CA GLY A 70 -11.61 -6.17 -8.96
C GLY A 70 -11.54 -5.18 -7.80
N GLN A 71 -10.65 -5.38 -6.81
CA GLN A 71 -10.50 -4.45 -5.71
C GLN A 71 -9.79 -3.16 -6.15
N LYS A 72 -10.31 -2.01 -5.69
CA LYS A 72 -9.64 -0.72 -5.84
C LYS A 72 -8.70 -0.51 -4.66
N VAL A 73 -7.45 -0.15 -4.93
CA VAL A 73 -6.45 0.18 -3.91
C VAL A 73 -5.79 1.52 -4.22
N LEU A 74 -5.10 2.07 -3.22
CA LEU A 74 -4.23 3.24 -3.38
C LEU A 74 -2.77 2.79 -3.31
N LEU A 75 -1.92 3.38 -4.14
CA LEU A 75 -0.47 3.17 -4.13
C LEU A 75 0.22 4.52 -4.04
N SER A 76 0.95 4.74 -2.95
CA SER A 76 1.73 5.96 -2.73
C SER A 76 3.21 5.68 -3.02
N ASP A 77 3.83 6.50 -3.87
CA ASP A 77 5.30 6.54 -3.98
C ASP A 77 5.85 7.34 -2.80
N THR A 78 6.71 6.72 -1.99
CA THR A 78 7.39 7.41 -0.89
C THR A 78 8.75 7.93 -1.35
N VAL A 79 9.30 8.89 -0.61
CA VAL A 79 10.70 9.29 -0.80
C VAL A 79 11.58 8.05 -0.67
N GLY A 80 12.50 7.86 -1.63
CA GLY A 80 13.46 6.76 -1.56
C GLY A 80 14.45 6.95 -0.42
N PHE A 81 14.77 5.88 0.30
CA PHE A 81 15.83 5.94 1.30
C PHE A 81 17.15 6.28 0.61
N ILE A 82 17.77 7.40 0.99
CA ILE A 82 19.14 7.72 0.60
C ILE A 82 20.07 7.02 1.60
N ALA A 83 21.23 6.57 1.13
CA ALA A 83 22.29 6.10 1.99
C ALA A 83 22.57 7.07 3.12
N ASP A 84 22.65 6.55 4.35
CA ASP A 84 23.10 7.29 5.53
C ASP A 84 22.36 8.61 5.70
N LEU A 85 21.01 8.57 5.68
CA LEU A 85 20.19 9.71 6.07
C LEU A 85 20.62 10.16 7.47
N PRO A 86 21.20 11.36 7.63
CA PRO A 86 21.52 11.90 8.94
C PRO A 86 20.25 11.90 9.81
N GLU A 87 20.36 11.65 11.12
CA GLU A 87 19.21 11.67 12.04
C GLU A 87 18.35 12.94 11.91
N VAL A 88 19.01 14.06 11.59
CA VAL A 88 18.37 15.37 11.34
C VAL A 88 17.46 15.32 10.11
N LEU A 89 17.85 14.62 9.05
CA LEU A 89 17.05 14.43 7.84
C LEU A 89 15.95 13.39 8.05
N ILE A 90 16.14 12.36 8.88
CA ILE A 90 15.03 11.47 9.28
C ILE A 90 13.90 12.29 9.91
N LYS A 91 14.23 13.22 10.82
CA LYS A 91 13.26 14.15 11.43
C LYS A 91 12.63 15.11 10.42
N ALA A 92 13.39 15.57 9.43
CA ALA A 92 12.88 16.43 8.36
C ALA A 92 11.98 15.69 7.34
N PHE A 93 12.24 14.39 7.12
CA PHE A 93 11.46 13.51 6.26
C PHE A 93 10.34 12.78 7.01
N SER A 94 10.20 12.95 8.32
CA SER A 94 9.11 12.37 9.12
C SER A 94 7.74 12.61 8.48
N SER A 95 7.49 13.82 7.94
CA SER A 95 6.21 14.13 7.27
C SER A 95 5.97 13.36 5.97
N THR A 96 7.04 12.90 5.29
CA THR A 96 6.96 12.07 4.07
C THR A 96 7.01 10.56 4.37
N LEU A 97 7.69 10.17 5.45
CA LEU A 97 7.71 8.80 5.99
C LEU A 97 6.40 8.46 6.72
N GLU A 98 5.67 9.47 7.19
CA GLU A 98 4.31 9.38 7.72
C GLU A 98 3.33 8.72 6.73
N GLU A 99 3.53 8.84 5.42
CA GLU A 99 2.66 8.17 4.44
C GLU A 99 2.86 6.65 4.49
N ALA A 100 4.11 6.18 4.61
CA ALA A 100 4.42 4.76 4.84
C ALA A 100 3.82 4.27 6.17
N LEU A 101 3.86 5.11 7.20
CA LEU A 101 3.20 4.83 8.48
C LEU A 101 1.69 4.82 8.39
N SER A 102 1.09 5.55 7.45
CA SER A 102 -0.37 5.58 7.26
C SER A 102 -0.88 4.47 6.34
N ALA A 103 0.00 3.85 5.55
CA ALA A 103 -0.36 2.77 4.64
C ALA A 103 -0.82 1.52 5.40
N ASN A 104 -1.67 0.72 4.76
CA ASN A 104 -2.08 -0.58 5.29
C ASN A 104 -0.98 -1.64 5.07
N ALA A 105 -0.28 -1.58 3.95
CA ALA A 105 0.85 -2.45 3.65
C ALA A 105 2.00 -1.70 2.98
N ILE A 106 3.22 -2.20 3.17
CA ILE A 106 4.45 -1.67 2.60
C ILE A 106 5.02 -2.69 1.61
N ILE A 107 5.47 -2.15 0.47
CA ILE A 107 6.19 -2.85 -0.58
C ILE A 107 7.62 -2.31 -0.58
N ILE A 108 8.61 -3.13 -0.24
CA ILE A 108 10.02 -2.75 -0.37
C ILE A 108 10.48 -3.10 -1.78
N VAL A 109 11.17 -2.17 -2.45
CA VAL A 109 11.84 -2.40 -3.73
C VAL A 109 13.35 -2.48 -3.49
N ALA A 110 13.94 -3.65 -3.76
CA ALA A 110 15.37 -3.90 -3.74
C ALA A 110 15.92 -3.94 -5.17
N ASP A 111 17.11 -3.39 -5.37
CA ASP A 111 17.78 -3.31 -6.67
C ASP A 111 18.79 -4.47 -6.83
N ALA A 112 18.49 -5.47 -7.66
CA ALA A 112 19.37 -6.62 -7.86
C ALA A 112 20.69 -6.27 -8.58
N SER A 113 20.72 -5.15 -9.30
CA SER A 113 21.93 -4.67 -9.98
C SER A 113 22.84 -3.85 -9.06
N HIS A 114 22.45 -3.64 -7.80
CA HIS A 114 23.25 -2.89 -6.85
C HIS A 114 24.31 -3.78 -6.20
N PRO A 115 25.59 -3.34 -6.11
CA PRO A 115 26.66 -4.13 -5.50
C PRO A 115 26.42 -4.56 -4.06
N ASP A 116 25.62 -3.78 -3.33
CA ASP A 116 25.22 -4.05 -1.95
C ASP A 116 23.68 -4.11 -1.82
N ALA A 117 23.02 -4.86 -2.69
CA ALA A 117 21.56 -4.95 -2.71
C ALA A 117 20.97 -5.38 -1.35
N TYR A 118 21.61 -6.37 -0.70
CA TYR A 118 21.16 -6.87 0.60
C TYR A 118 21.43 -5.89 1.75
N GLY A 119 22.56 -5.16 1.73
CA GLY A 119 22.81 -4.08 2.69
C GLY A 119 21.80 -2.94 2.56
N CYS A 120 21.45 -2.54 1.34
CA CYS A 120 20.38 -1.56 1.09
C CYS A 120 19.02 -2.03 1.64
N LEU A 121 18.67 -3.30 1.47
CA LEU A 121 17.45 -3.87 2.06
C LEU A 121 17.51 -3.82 3.59
N ARG A 122 18.62 -4.26 4.19
CA ARG A 122 18.80 -4.23 5.64
C ARG A 122 18.62 -2.83 6.21
N LYS A 123 19.29 -1.83 5.65
CA LYS A 123 19.16 -0.42 6.07
C LYS A 123 17.70 0.05 5.95
N THR A 124 17.03 -0.30 4.85
CA THR A 124 15.61 0.01 4.66
C THR A 124 14.74 -0.59 5.77
N LYS A 125 14.97 -1.86 6.13
CA LYS A 125 14.23 -2.53 7.21
C LYS A 125 14.52 -1.92 8.57
N GLU A 126 15.78 -1.57 8.85
CA GLU A 126 16.19 -0.89 10.09
C GLU A 126 15.45 0.44 10.24
N THR A 127 15.42 1.29 9.20
CA THR A 127 14.65 2.54 9.22
C THR A 127 13.15 2.31 9.40
N LEU A 128 12.55 1.32 8.72
CA LEU A 128 11.14 0.99 8.91
C LEU A 128 10.85 0.49 10.34
N ALA A 129 11.78 -0.21 10.97
CA ALA A 129 11.65 -0.66 12.34
C ALA A 129 11.72 0.52 13.33
N GLU A 130 12.65 1.45 13.15
CA GLU A 130 12.75 2.68 13.95
C GLU A 130 11.49 3.54 13.87
N LEU A 131 10.83 3.55 12.71
CA LEU A 131 9.57 4.25 12.51
C LEU A 131 8.34 3.48 13.06
N GLY A 132 8.49 2.21 13.44
CA GLY A 132 7.38 1.36 13.87
C GLY A 132 6.50 0.85 12.71
N ALA A 133 7.04 0.79 11.50
CA ALA A 133 6.35 0.39 10.28
C ALA A 133 6.70 -1.03 9.79
N ILE A 134 7.68 -1.70 10.40
CA ILE A 134 8.23 -2.97 9.89
C ILE A 134 7.17 -4.08 9.78
N ASP A 135 6.19 -4.14 10.68
CA ASP A 135 5.11 -5.15 10.66
C ASP A 135 4.15 -4.98 9.48
N LYS A 136 4.20 -3.83 8.82
CA LYS A 136 3.40 -3.52 7.63
C LYS A 136 4.06 -3.99 6.34
N VAL A 137 5.33 -4.42 6.38
CA VAL A 137 6.01 -4.94 5.17
C VAL A 137 5.40 -6.28 4.80
N LYS A 138 4.80 -6.35 3.61
CA LYS A 138 4.14 -7.57 3.11
C LYS A 138 4.78 -8.11 1.83
N ILE A 139 5.35 -7.23 1.01
CA ILE A 139 5.90 -7.58 -0.31
C ILE A 139 7.33 -7.06 -0.41
N LEU A 140 8.24 -7.90 -0.90
CA LEU A 140 9.56 -7.52 -1.35
C LEU A 140 9.62 -7.67 -2.88
N VAL A 141 9.78 -6.57 -3.58
CA VAL A 141 10.03 -6.55 -5.02
C VAL A 141 11.55 -6.54 -5.23
N ILE A 142 12.06 -7.56 -5.89
CA ILE A 142 13.44 -7.58 -6.36
C ILE A 142 13.41 -7.09 -7.81
N ASN A 143 13.86 -5.86 -8.04
CA ASN A 143 13.83 -5.20 -9.33
C ASN A 143 15.18 -5.30 -10.04
N LYS A 144 15.17 -5.08 -11.36
CA LYS A 144 16.34 -5.19 -12.25
C LYS A 144 16.99 -6.57 -12.24
N THR A 145 16.18 -7.63 -12.17
CA THR A 145 16.67 -9.02 -12.22
C THR A 145 17.26 -9.42 -13.57
N ASP A 146 17.21 -8.53 -14.57
CA ASP A 146 17.94 -8.65 -15.83
C ASP A 146 19.45 -8.37 -15.71
N ASP A 147 19.90 -7.79 -14.59
CA ASP A 147 21.29 -7.40 -14.37
C ASP A 147 21.70 -7.68 -12.91
N ILE A 148 21.68 -8.95 -12.50
CA ILE A 148 22.05 -9.34 -11.13
C ILE A 148 23.55 -9.12 -10.92
N TYR A 149 23.91 -8.26 -9.97
CA TYR A 149 25.31 -7.94 -9.70
C TYR A 149 26.02 -9.02 -8.86
N ASP A 150 25.37 -9.50 -7.80
CA ASP A 150 25.91 -10.51 -6.88
C ASP A 150 24.85 -11.57 -6.57
N GLU A 151 25.12 -12.81 -7.01
CA GLU A 151 24.28 -13.99 -6.81
C GLU A 151 24.07 -14.34 -5.33
N ILE A 152 25.05 -14.07 -4.46
CA ILE A 152 24.95 -14.35 -3.02
C ILE A 152 24.00 -13.35 -2.36
N ALA A 153 24.15 -12.06 -2.70
CA ALA A 153 23.23 -11.02 -2.25
C ALA A 153 21.80 -11.30 -2.76
N TYR A 154 21.67 -11.69 -4.03
CA TYR A 154 20.40 -12.04 -4.65
C TYR A 154 19.72 -13.24 -3.95
N ALA A 155 20.46 -14.33 -3.71
CA ALA A 155 19.97 -15.47 -2.96
C ALA A 155 19.55 -15.12 -1.53
N SER A 156 20.19 -14.10 -0.92
CA SER A 156 19.80 -13.59 0.40
C SER A 156 18.48 -12.83 0.35
N LEU A 157 18.25 -12.00 -0.68
CA LEU A 157 16.95 -11.34 -0.90
C LEU A 157 15.82 -12.37 -1.05
N LEU A 158 16.07 -13.47 -1.78
CA LEU A 158 15.10 -14.55 -2.00
C LEU A 158 14.71 -15.33 -0.72
N ARG A 159 15.44 -15.17 0.38
CA ARG A 159 15.17 -15.84 1.67
C ARG A 159 14.40 -14.97 2.66
N GLU A 160 14.06 -13.75 2.28
CA GLU A 160 13.31 -12.84 3.13
C GLU A 160 11.89 -13.37 3.38
N PRO A 161 11.32 -13.15 4.58
CA PRO A 161 10.05 -13.75 5.00
C PRO A 161 8.83 -12.98 4.46
N TYR A 162 8.97 -12.34 3.30
CA TYR A 162 7.94 -11.54 2.66
C TYR A 162 7.44 -12.24 1.40
N LYS A 163 6.33 -11.76 0.83
CA LYS A 163 5.95 -12.18 -0.50
C LYS A 163 6.92 -11.59 -1.52
N ILE A 164 7.72 -12.44 -2.16
CA ILE A 164 8.77 -12.01 -3.07
C ILE A 164 8.22 -11.93 -4.50
N VAL A 165 8.52 -10.83 -5.18
CA VAL A 165 8.18 -10.63 -6.60
C VAL A 165 9.42 -10.14 -7.34
N GLU A 166 9.89 -10.94 -8.29
CA GLU A 166 10.96 -10.54 -9.21
C GLU A 166 10.40 -9.68 -10.36
N THR A 167 11.09 -8.60 -10.68
CA THR A 167 10.69 -7.66 -11.74
C THR A 167 11.88 -7.21 -12.57
N SER A 168 11.63 -6.99 -13.86
CA SER A 168 12.52 -6.26 -14.76
C SER A 168 11.66 -5.34 -15.61
N MET A 169 11.73 -4.04 -15.33
CA MET A 169 10.98 -3.04 -16.10
C MET A 169 11.50 -2.93 -17.53
N LYS A 170 12.81 -3.13 -17.74
CA LYS A 170 13.44 -3.14 -19.06
C LYS A 170 12.89 -4.25 -19.93
N GLU A 171 12.61 -5.41 -19.35
CA GLU A 171 12.05 -6.57 -20.06
C GLU A 171 10.52 -6.65 -19.98
N GLY A 172 9.85 -5.70 -19.29
CA GLY A 172 8.41 -5.71 -19.08
C GLY A 172 7.90 -6.87 -18.21
N LYS A 173 8.74 -7.44 -17.34
CA LYS A 173 8.44 -8.63 -16.54
C LYS A 173 8.05 -8.30 -15.10
N GLY A 174 7.11 -9.09 -14.57
CA GLY A 174 6.80 -9.14 -13.13
C GLY A 174 5.68 -8.21 -12.65
N ILE A 175 5.18 -7.30 -13.50
CA ILE A 175 4.07 -6.40 -13.15
C ILE A 175 2.78 -7.16 -12.81
N GLU A 176 2.41 -8.16 -13.61
CA GLU A 176 1.22 -8.97 -13.33
C GLU A 176 1.36 -9.77 -12.04
N LYS A 177 2.55 -10.31 -11.77
CA LYS A 177 2.86 -11.00 -10.51
C LYS A 177 2.77 -10.05 -9.33
N LEU A 178 3.23 -8.80 -9.47
CA LEU A 178 3.11 -7.77 -8.43
C LEU A 178 1.64 -7.41 -8.17
N LEU A 179 0.85 -7.21 -9.22
CA LEU A 179 -0.60 -6.97 -9.09
C LEU A 179 -1.33 -8.13 -8.41
N SER A 180 -0.97 -9.38 -8.73
CA SER A 180 -1.51 -10.56 -8.04
C SER A 180 -1.06 -10.62 -6.58
N ALA A 181 0.21 -10.32 -6.30
CA ALA A 181 0.71 -10.29 -4.93
C ALA A 181 0.00 -9.24 -4.08
N MET A 182 -0.23 -8.04 -4.63
CA MET A 182 -1.03 -7.00 -4.01
C MET A 182 -2.48 -7.44 -3.78
N ALA A 183 -3.08 -8.17 -4.74
CA ALA A 183 -4.43 -8.72 -4.60
C ALA A 183 -4.54 -9.69 -3.44
N ASP A 184 -3.58 -10.61 -3.30
CA ASP A 184 -3.59 -11.60 -2.22
C ASP A 184 -3.39 -10.94 -0.85
N VAL A 185 -2.43 -10.00 -0.73
CA VAL A 185 -2.24 -9.22 0.51
C VAL A 185 -3.49 -8.42 0.86
N THR A 186 -4.15 -7.83 -0.15
CA THR A 186 -5.41 -7.13 0.07
C THR A 186 -6.49 -8.10 0.52
N ASP A 187 -6.62 -9.28 -0.09
CA ASP A 187 -7.65 -10.28 0.23
C ASP A 187 -7.55 -10.78 1.67
N GLU A 188 -6.32 -11.03 2.15
CA GLU A 188 -6.03 -11.45 3.52
C GLU A 188 -6.55 -10.46 4.58
N GLU A 189 -6.72 -9.18 4.24
CA GLU A 189 -7.17 -8.13 5.17
C GLU A 189 -8.69 -7.93 5.18
N TYR A 190 -9.40 -8.67 4.32
CA TYR A 190 -10.87 -8.65 4.25
C TYR A 190 -11.46 -9.92 4.87
N THR A 191 -12.71 -9.81 5.26
CA THR A 191 -13.54 -10.93 5.74
C THR A 191 -14.95 -10.76 5.21
N THR A 192 -15.70 -11.86 5.18
CA THR A 192 -17.13 -11.81 4.87
C THR A 192 -17.91 -11.85 6.18
N LEU A 193 -18.77 -10.87 6.38
CA LEU A 193 -19.67 -10.77 7.51
C LEU A 193 -21.11 -10.81 7.01
N THR A 194 -21.99 -11.50 7.75
CA THR A 194 -23.43 -11.36 7.58
C THR A 194 -23.97 -10.64 8.80
N VAL A 195 -24.71 -9.56 8.58
CA VAL A 195 -25.31 -8.71 9.62
C VAL A 195 -26.82 -8.75 9.46
N SER A 196 -27.53 -8.87 10.57
CA SER A 196 -28.99 -8.79 10.61
C SER A 196 -29.41 -7.55 11.39
N ALA A 197 -30.29 -6.74 10.82
CA ALA A 197 -30.82 -5.55 11.51
C ALA A 197 -32.28 -5.32 11.13
N PRO A 198 -33.04 -4.52 11.88
CA PRO A 198 -34.41 -4.15 11.52
C PRO A 198 -34.47 -3.52 10.12
N SER A 199 -35.54 -3.79 9.37
CA SER A 199 -35.72 -3.26 8.00
C SER A 199 -35.75 -1.73 7.94
N SER A 200 -36.04 -1.05 9.05
CA SER A 200 -36.02 0.41 9.20
C SER A 200 -34.63 1.00 9.45
N SER A 201 -33.58 0.17 9.60
CA SER A 201 -32.24 0.64 9.93
C SER A 201 -31.42 1.06 8.70
N ASP A 202 -30.47 1.98 8.91
CA ASP A 202 -29.51 2.43 7.88
C ASP A 202 -28.35 1.45 7.64
N ILE A 203 -28.55 0.16 7.94
CA ILE A 203 -27.48 -0.84 7.93
C ILE A 203 -26.88 -1.05 6.53
N ILE A 204 -27.72 -1.04 5.49
CA ILE A 204 -27.27 -1.20 4.10
C ILE A 204 -26.35 -0.04 3.71
N SER A 205 -26.76 1.20 4.01
CA SER A 205 -25.96 2.39 3.73
C SER A 205 -24.61 2.35 4.47
N SER A 206 -24.63 2.00 5.76
CA SER A 206 -23.43 1.88 6.58
C SER A 206 -22.47 0.81 6.06
N LEU A 207 -22.98 -0.38 5.73
CA LEU A 207 -22.19 -1.49 5.18
C LEU A 207 -21.67 -1.21 3.76
N SER A 208 -22.43 -0.46 2.94
CA SER A 208 -21.99 -0.05 1.59
C SER A 208 -20.84 0.96 1.60
N LYS A 209 -20.73 1.77 2.66
CA LYS A 209 -19.61 2.70 2.87
C LYS A 209 -18.36 1.97 3.35
N ASP A 210 -18.53 0.98 4.22
CA ASP A 210 -17.43 0.29 4.88
C ASP A 210 -16.94 -0.96 4.12
N GLY A 211 -17.69 -1.45 3.12
CA GLY A 211 -17.36 -2.67 2.38
C GLY A 211 -18.18 -2.88 1.10
N THR A 212 -17.95 -4.02 0.46
CA THR A 212 -18.66 -4.43 -0.77
C THR A 212 -19.79 -5.38 -0.43
N ILE A 213 -21.03 -4.97 -0.67
CA ILE A 213 -22.21 -5.82 -0.47
C ILE A 213 -22.16 -6.98 -1.48
N ARG A 214 -22.35 -8.20 -0.97
CA ARG A 214 -22.40 -9.44 -1.75
C ARG A 214 -23.82 -9.93 -1.94
N ASN A 215 -24.65 -9.79 -0.91
CA ASN A 215 -26.04 -10.22 -0.94
C ASN A 215 -26.89 -9.41 0.04
N ILE A 216 -28.17 -9.22 -0.29
CA ILE A 216 -29.18 -8.61 0.58
C ILE A 216 -30.42 -9.50 0.55
N VAL A 217 -30.93 -9.87 1.73
CA VAL A 217 -32.18 -10.62 1.89
C VAL A 217 -33.11 -9.83 2.79
N TYR A 218 -34.29 -9.51 2.29
CA TYR A 218 -35.33 -8.79 3.03
C TYR A 218 -36.34 -9.76 3.63
N SER A 219 -36.80 -9.45 4.84
CA SER A 219 -37.91 -10.06 5.56
C SER A 219 -38.84 -8.96 6.09
N GLU A 220 -40.04 -9.33 6.57
CA GLU A 220 -41.03 -8.34 7.07
C GLU A 220 -40.47 -7.45 8.20
N GLU A 221 -39.69 -8.03 9.13
CA GLU A 221 -39.18 -7.30 10.30
C GLU A 221 -37.67 -7.00 10.24
N SER A 222 -36.93 -7.64 9.32
CA SER A 222 -35.47 -7.52 9.27
C SER A 222 -34.89 -7.57 7.87
N VAL A 223 -33.69 -7.01 7.74
CA VAL A 223 -32.83 -7.15 6.58
C VAL A 223 -31.55 -7.86 6.99
N ARG A 224 -31.15 -8.84 6.18
CA ARG A 224 -29.89 -9.57 6.32
C ARG A 224 -28.97 -9.18 5.17
N VAL A 225 -27.81 -8.65 5.49
CA VAL A 225 -26.82 -8.17 4.52
C VAL A 225 -25.54 -8.99 4.66
N THR A 226 -25.11 -9.64 3.58
CA THR A 226 -23.79 -10.24 3.49
C THR A 226 -22.85 -9.26 2.82
N VAL A 227 -21.78 -8.88 3.52
CA VAL A 227 -20.83 -7.85 3.11
C VAL A 227 -19.41 -8.40 3.21
N ARG A 228 -18.60 -8.07 2.22
CA ARG A 228 -17.14 -8.23 2.32
C ARG A 228 -16.54 -6.93 2.81
N ILE A 229 -15.88 -6.97 3.97
CA ILE A 229 -15.45 -5.81 4.73
C ILE A 229 -14.05 -6.05 5.31
N ARG A 230 -13.28 -4.99 5.57
CA ARG A 230 -11.97 -5.13 6.22
C ARG A 230 -12.11 -5.71 7.64
N LYS A 231 -11.17 -6.57 8.04
CA LYS A 231 -11.17 -7.24 9.36
C LYS A 231 -11.26 -6.27 10.54
N GLU A 232 -10.62 -5.10 10.42
CA GLU A 232 -10.67 -4.03 11.42
C GLU A 232 -12.09 -3.46 11.58
N LEU A 233 -12.74 -3.10 10.46
CA LEU A 233 -14.08 -2.51 10.45
C LEU A 233 -15.18 -3.53 10.80
N ALA A 234 -14.96 -4.81 10.51
CA ALA A 234 -15.89 -5.89 10.88
C ALA A 234 -16.19 -5.92 12.38
N ARG A 235 -15.27 -5.42 13.24
CA ARG A 235 -15.48 -5.33 14.69
C ARG A 235 -16.65 -4.42 15.08
N LYS A 236 -16.88 -3.33 14.33
CA LYS A 236 -18.00 -2.38 14.55
C LYS A 236 -19.38 -3.04 14.43
N TYR A 237 -19.47 -4.14 13.68
CA TYR A 237 -20.72 -4.82 13.37
C TYR A 237 -20.88 -6.16 14.09
N LYS A 238 -19.94 -6.52 15.00
CA LYS A 238 -19.99 -7.80 15.71
C LYS A 238 -21.19 -7.93 16.67
N GLU A 239 -21.72 -6.82 17.17
CA GLU A 239 -22.85 -6.78 18.10
C GLU A 239 -24.20 -6.95 17.40
N LEU A 240 -24.23 -6.86 16.06
CA LEU A 240 -25.42 -6.98 15.22
C LEU A 240 -25.53 -8.36 14.55
N LYS A 241 -24.86 -9.36 15.12
CA LYS A 241 -24.82 -10.73 14.62
C LYS A 241 -26.07 -11.52 15.00
#